data_AF-A0A251S9J0-F1
#
_entry.id   AF-A0A251S9J0-F1
#
_cell.length_a   1.000
_cell.length_b   1.000
_cell.length_c   1.000
_cell.angle_alpha   90.00
_cell.angle_beta   90.00
_cell.angle_gamma   90.00
#
_symmetry.space_group_name_H-M   'P 1'
#
loop_
_entity.id
_entity.type
_entity.pdbx_description
1 polymer ?
#
loop_
_entity_poly.entity_id
_entity_poly.type
_entity_poly.pdbx_seq_one_letter_code
_entity_poly.pdbx_strand_id
1 'polypeptide(L)'
;MSAFEEGRVMSILDVKMVKEGGRDVLIKVVDLAIRCLNLCGKNRPTMREVVLKLEAIRMSHLSSGVNLDFEKVKYNDEKEEELLMLSYGESTSSSIM
;
A
#
# COMPACT_ATOMS: atom_id res chain seq x y z
N MET A 1 14.31 14.83 13.28
CA MET A 1 13.40 13.76 13.70
C MET A 1 12.08 13.95 12.98
N SER A 2 11.52 12.89 12.41
CA SER A 2 10.21 12.94 11.77
C SER A 2 9.10 12.69 12.80
N ALA A 3 7.88 13.15 12.52
CA ALA A 3 6.71 12.85 13.36
C ALA A 3 6.48 11.33 13.52
N PHE A 4 6.99 10.52 12.59
CA PHE A 4 6.97 9.07 12.67
C PHE A 4 7.95 8.49 13.68
N GLU A 5 9.19 8.95 13.67
CA GLU A 5 10.21 8.56 14.66
C GLU A 5 9.79 8.93 16.10
N GLU A 6 9.02 10.01 16.23
CA GLU A 6 8.51 10.51 17.51
C GLU A 6 7.18 9.87 17.94
N GLY A 7 6.63 8.93 17.16
CA GLY A 7 5.34 8.28 17.46
C GLY A 7 4.12 9.22 17.34
N ARG A 8 4.29 10.39 16.72
CA ARG A 8 3.26 11.43 16.55
C ARG A 8 2.54 11.37 15.21
N VAL A 9 2.65 10.28 14.46
CA VAL A 9 2.05 10.08 13.12
C VAL A 9 0.57 10.44 13.10
N MET A 10 -0.20 9.95 14.07
CA MET A 10 -1.65 10.13 14.09
C MET A 10 -2.05 11.60 14.30
N SER A 11 -1.15 12.45 14.83
CA SER A 11 -1.42 13.87 15.04
C SER A 11 -1.23 14.73 13.79
N ILE A 12 -0.55 14.20 12.77
CA ILE A 12 -0.26 14.94 11.52
C ILE A 12 -1.14 14.46 10.34
N LEU A 13 -1.76 13.29 10.46
CA LEU A 13 -2.66 12.75 9.45
C LEU A 13 -3.98 13.52 9.46
N ASP A 14 -4.59 13.62 8.29
CA ASP A 14 -5.91 14.23 8.15
C ASP A 14 -6.93 13.52 9.06
N VAL A 15 -7.81 14.29 9.69
CA VAL A 15 -8.78 13.79 10.67
C VAL A 15 -9.70 12.73 10.07
N LYS A 16 -10.06 12.85 8.78
CA LYS A 16 -10.87 11.84 8.09
C LYS A 16 -10.10 10.52 7.96
N MET A 17 -8.83 10.59 7.58
CA MET A 17 -7.97 9.41 7.48
C MET A 17 -7.85 8.68 8.81
N VAL A 18 -7.65 9.40 9.91
CA VAL A 18 -7.54 8.80 11.26
C VAL A 18 -8.84 8.12 11.68
N LYS A 19 -9.99 8.68 11.29
CA LYS A 19 -11.32 8.13 11.61
C LYS A 19 -11.68 6.90 10.78
N GLU A 20 -11.31 6.88 9.51
CA GLU A 20 -11.79 5.88 8.53
C GLU A 20 -10.73 4.83 8.18
N GLY A 21 -9.45 5.19 8.21
CA GLY A 21 -8.38 4.43 7.54
C GLY A 21 -7.78 3.27 8.33
N GLY A 22 -8.14 3.07 9.60
CA GLY A 22 -7.57 2.02 10.45
C GLY A 22 -6.10 2.26 10.83
N ARG A 23 -5.77 2.15 12.13
CA ARG A 23 -4.43 2.51 12.64
C ARG A 23 -3.30 1.76 11.91
N ASP A 24 -3.43 0.46 11.74
CA ASP A 24 -2.36 -0.38 11.20
C ASP A 24 -2.11 -0.14 9.71
N VAL A 25 -3.17 0.11 8.93
CA VAL A 25 -3.07 0.48 7.52
C VAL A 25 -2.39 1.83 7.39
N LEU A 26 -2.79 2.83 8.19
CA LEU A 26 -2.17 4.15 8.18
C LEU A 26 -0.68 4.09 8.51
N ILE A 27 -0.27 3.28 9.50
CA ILE A 27 1.15 3.10 9.84
C ILE A 27 1.93 2.52 8.65
N LYS A 28 1.40 1.50 7.97
CA LYS A 28 2.05 0.88 6.80
C LYS A 28 2.18 1.86 5.62
N VAL A 29 1.16 2.69 5.37
CA VAL A 29 1.21 3.72 4.32
C VAL A 29 2.22 4.81 4.66
N VAL A 30 2.28 5.25 5.92
CA VAL A 30 3.24 6.27 6.36
C VAL A 30 4.67 5.76 6.28
N ASP A 31 4.94 4.51 6.66
CA ASP A 31 6.25 3.87 6.46
C ASP A 31 6.68 3.91 4.98
N LEU A 32 5.75 3.56 4.08
CA LEU A 32 6.02 3.61 2.64
C LEU A 32 6.32 5.04 2.17
N ALA A 33 5.55 6.03 2.63
CA ALA A 33 5.78 7.43 2.30
C ALA A 33 7.15 7.93 2.78
N ILE A 34 7.58 7.55 4.00
CA ILE A 34 8.90 7.91 4.53
C ILE A 34 10.02 7.34 3.68
N ARG A 35 9.89 6.08 3.22
CA ARG A 35 10.86 5.48 2.30
C ARG A 35 10.88 6.19 0.95
N CYS A 36 9.74 6.59 0.41
CA CYS A 36 9.65 7.40 -0.81
C CYS A 36 10.31 8.79 -0.66
N LEU A 37 10.23 9.38 0.51
CA LEU A 37 10.77 10.70 0.83
C LEU A 37 12.25 10.68 1.28
N ASN A 38 12.95 9.54 1.13
CA ASN A 38 14.35 9.45 1.52
C ASN A 38 15.21 10.50 0.80
N LEU A 39 16.05 11.22 1.54
CA LEU A 39 16.94 12.24 0.98
C LEU A 39 17.96 11.63 0.01
N CYS A 40 18.41 10.40 0.28
CA CYS A 40 19.25 9.65 -0.64
C CYS A 40 18.36 8.92 -1.66
N GLY A 41 18.38 9.38 -2.91
CA GLY A 41 17.56 8.82 -3.99
C GLY A 41 17.74 7.31 -4.20
N LYS A 42 18.94 6.78 -3.93
CA LYS A 42 19.25 5.33 -4.03
C LYS A 42 18.50 4.47 -3.00
N ASN A 43 18.02 5.08 -1.92
CA ASN A 43 17.25 4.40 -0.87
C ASN A 43 15.74 4.52 -1.08
N ARG A 44 15.29 5.28 -2.08
CA ARG A 44 13.87 5.37 -2.42
C ARG A 44 13.45 4.07 -3.11
N PRO A 45 12.26 3.55 -2.81
CA PRO A 45 11.71 2.43 -3.57
C PRO A 45 11.45 2.86 -5.01
N THR A 46 11.53 1.90 -5.92
CA THR A 46 11.05 2.05 -7.29
C THR A 46 9.52 2.17 -7.31
N MET A 47 8.94 2.79 -8.34
CA MET A 47 7.48 2.86 -8.47
C MET A 47 6.81 1.48 -8.54
N ARG A 48 7.50 0.47 -9.09
CA ARG A 48 7.03 -0.93 -9.07
C ARG A 48 6.87 -1.43 -7.64
N GLU A 49 7.88 -1.24 -6.79
CA GLU A 49 7.82 -1.62 -5.37
C GLU A 49 6.75 -0.83 -4.61
N VAL A 50 6.55 0.45 -4.94
CA VAL A 50 5.49 1.27 -4.33
C VAL A 50 4.11 0.72 -4.66
N VAL A 51 3.83 0.41 -5.93
CA VAL A 51 2.55 -0.17 -6.37
C VAL A 51 2.28 -1.49 -5.66
N LEU A 52 3.25 -2.42 -5.68
CA LEU A 52 3.12 -3.72 -5.03
C LEU A 52 2.84 -3.59 -3.53
N LYS A 53 3.51 -2.65 -2.86
CA LYS A 53 3.35 -2.48 -1.41
C LYS A 53 2.01 -1.84 -1.05
N LEU A 54 1.50 -0.92 -1.87
CA LEU A 54 0.16 -0.36 -1.71
C LEU A 54 -0.93 -1.42 -1.95
N GLU A 55 -0.76 -2.26 -2.96
CA GLU A 55 -1.68 -3.37 -3.23
C GLU A 55 -1.72 -4.36 -2.07
N ALA A 56 -0.57 -4.75 -1.53
CA ALA A 56 -0.50 -5.61 -0.36
C ALA A 56 -1.21 -4.99 0.87
N ILE A 57 -1.03 -3.69 1.09
CA ILE A 57 -1.73 -2.97 2.17
C ILE A 57 -3.25 -3.04 1.95
N ARG A 58 -3.73 -2.78 0.72
CA ARG A 58 -5.14 -2.85 0.34
C ARG A 58 -5.72 -4.26 0.58
N MET A 59 -5.02 -5.31 0.14
CA MET A 59 -5.45 -6.69 0.31
C MET A 59 -5.51 -7.10 1.79
N SER A 60 -4.52 -6.69 2.59
CA SER A 60 -4.51 -6.97 4.04
C SER A 60 -5.65 -6.31 4.81
N HIS A 61 -6.21 -5.22 4.28
CA HIS A 61 -7.38 -4.56 4.85
C HIS A 61 -8.69 -5.23 4.45
N LEU A 62 -8.77 -5.80 3.23
CA LEU A 62 -9.96 -6.52 2.75
C LEU A 62 -10.05 -7.94 3.31
N SER A 63 -8.92 -8.58 3.61
CA SER A 63 -8.84 -9.97 4.07
C SER A 63 -8.28 -10.02 5.48
N SER A 64 -9.13 -9.87 6.50
CA SER A 64 -8.76 -10.02 7.92
C SER A 64 -8.36 -11.45 8.33
N GLY A 65 -7.62 -12.18 7.50
CA GLY A 65 -7.26 -13.59 7.76
C GLY A 65 -5.95 -14.10 7.14
N VAL A 66 -5.19 -13.33 6.37
CA VAL A 66 -3.91 -13.82 5.82
C VAL A 66 -2.82 -12.75 5.93
N ASN A 67 -1.89 -12.94 6.87
CA ASN A 67 -0.61 -12.20 6.87
C ASN A 67 0.22 -12.70 5.69
N LEU A 68 0.18 -11.98 4.57
CA LEU A 68 1.20 -12.10 3.55
C LEU A 68 2.39 -11.26 3.99
N ASP A 69 3.20 -11.80 4.90
CA ASP A 69 4.53 -11.29 5.19
C ASP A 69 5.40 -11.53 3.97
N PHE A 70 5.32 -10.61 3.01
CA PHE A 70 6.13 -10.67 1.81
C PHE A 70 7.48 -9.99 2.03
N GLU A 71 8.26 -10.53 2.96
CA GLU A 71 9.69 -10.28 3.01
C GLU A 71 10.40 -11.25 2.06
N LYS A 72 10.58 -10.81 0.81
CA LYS A 72 11.30 -11.42 -0.35
C LYS A 72 10.42 -11.79 -1.54
N VAL A 73 9.73 -10.81 -2.11
CA VAL A 73 9.27 -10.94 -3.50
C VAL A 73 10.50 -10.95 -4.40
N LYS A 74 10.99 -12.12 -4.75
CA LYS A 74 11.61 -12.31 -6.07
C LYS A 74 10.50 -12.81 -6.99
N TYR A 75 9.94 -11.91 -7.81
CA TYR A 75 9.07 -12.34 -8.91
C TYR A 75 9.90 -12.49 -10.18
N ASN A 76 9.71 -13.64 -10.82
CA ASN A 76 9.90 -13.80 -12.26
C ASN A 76 8.61 -13.31 -12.94
N ASP A 77 8.74 -12.76 -14.14
CA ASP A 77 7.74 -11.96 -14.87
C ASP A 77 6.39 -12.67 -15.18
N GLU A 78 6.24 -13.96 -14.92
CA GLU A 78 5.10 -14.76 -15.42
C GLU A 78 3.83 -14.73 -14.54
N LYS A 79 3.91 -14.26 -13.28
CA LYS A 79 2.73 -14.13 -12.39
C LYS A 79 2.10 -12.72 -12.38
N GLU A 80 2.59 -11.83 -13.23
CA GLU A 80 2.24 -10.41 -13.23
C GLU A 80 0.82 -10.14 -13.75
N GLU A 81 0.34 -10.92 -14.72
CA GLU A 81 -0.92 -10.65 -15.40
C GLU A 81 -2.15 -11.07 -14.58
N GLU A 82 -2.04 -12.13 -13.77
CA GLU A 82 -3.18 -12.68 -13.02
C GLU A 82 -3.61 -11.76 -11.85
N LEU A 83 -2.66 -11.02 -11.24
CA LEU A 83 -2.94 -10.10 -10.13
C LEU A 83 -3.51 -8.76 -10.61
N LEU A 84 -3.03 -8.24 -11.75
CA LEU A 84 -3.56 -7.02 -12.37
C LEU A 84 -5.00 -7.21 -12.86
N MET A 85 -5.31 -8.37 -13.43
CA MET A 85 -6.63 -8.67 -14.04
C MET A 85 -7.78 -8.79 -13.02
N LEU A 86 -7.51 -9.12 -11.76
CA LEU A 86 -8.55 -9.24 -10.72
C LEU A 86 -9.02 -7.90 -10.14
N SER A 87 -8.34 -6.78 -10.47
CA SER A 87 -8.72 -5.45 -10.00
C SER A 87 -9.45 -4.59 -11.03
N TYR A 88 -9.42 -4.97 -12.32
CA TYR A 88 -10.15 -4.28 -13.41
C TYR A 88 -11.54 -4.88 -13.71
N GLY A 89 -11.96 -5.93 -12.98
CA GLY A 89 -13.15 -6.74 -13.25
C GLY A 89 -14.46 -6.37 -12.55
N GLU A 90 -14.53 -5.27 -11.79
CA GLU A 90 -15.81 -4.75 -11.23
C GLU A 90 -16.19 -3.39 -11.82
N SER A 91 -16.09 -3.27 -13.15
CA SER A 91 -16.88 -2.30 -13.92
C SER A 91 -17.75 -3.03 -14.93
N THR A 92 -18.69 -3.84 -14.43
CA THR A 92 -19.89 -4.14 -15.21
C THR A 92 -20.90 -3.00 -15.02
N SER A 93 -20.68 -1.87 -15.70
CA SER A 93 -21.84 -1.06 -16.11
C SER A 93 -22.33 -1.65 -17.43
N SER A 94 -23.13 -2.70 -17.31
CA SER A 94 -23.99 -3.14 -18.40
C SER A 94 -24.93 -2.00 -18.76
N SER A 95 -24.82 -1.50 -19.98
CA SER A 95 -25.95 -0.99 -20.77
C SER A 95 -25.55 -1.02 -22.23
N ILE A 96 -25.71 -2.21 -22.82
CA ILE A 96 -26.15 -2.32 -24.21
C ILE A 96 -27.65 -2.05 -24.17
N MET A 97 -28.03 -0.80 -24.46
CA MET A 97 -29.07 -0.39 -25.43
C MET A 97 -29.21 1.14 -25.39
#